data_AF-A0A2R6AW01-F1
#
_entry.id   AF-A0A2R6AW01-F1
#
_cell.length_a   1.000
_cell.length_b   1.000
_cell.length_c   1.000
_cell.angle_alpha   90.00
_cell.angle_beta   90.00
_cell.angle_gamma   90.00
#
_symmetry.space_group_name_H-M   'P 1'
#
loop_
_entity.id
_entity.type
_entity.pdbx_description
1 polymer ?
#
loop_
_entity_poly.entity_id
_entity_poly.type
_entity_poly.pdbx_seq_one_letter_code
_entity_poly.pdbx_strand_id
1 'polypeptide(L)'
;MYGAQGLEADYVGVVWGRDLILREEGWTVNPEAITDTVGGKHSLKTIAKQDAQKAVELLKNRYYVMLSRGIRGTYVFFEDPETLHQIRRRQLQPKP
;
A
#
# COMPACT_ATOMS: atom_id res chain seq x y z
N MET A 1 14.20 -14.09 -8.47
CA MET A 1 13.46 -14.03 -7.19
C MET A 1 12.80 -15.39 -7.00
N TYR A 2 13.45 -16.27 -6.25
CA TYR A 2 12.91 -17.56 -5.79
C TYR A 2 13.08 -17.58 -4.28
N GLY A 3 12.02 -17.93 -3.55
CA GLY A 3 12.08 -18.15 -2.10
C GLY A 3 11.23 -17.18 -1.28
N ALA A 4 9.91 -17.37 -1.30
CA ALA A 4 9.02 -17.13 -0.15
C ALA A 4 7.59 -17.64 -0.43
N GLN A 5 7.46 -18.75 -1.18
CA GLN A 5 6.20 -19.48 -1.21
C GLN A 5 6.25 -20.43 0.00
N GLY A 6 5.71 -19.96 1.13
CA GLY A 6 5.68 -20.72 2.39
C GLY A 6 6.34 -20.08 3.61
N LEU A 7 6.37 -18.74 3.73
CA LEU A 7 6.60 -18.09 5.03
C LEU A 7 5.29 -17.50 5.53
N GLU A 8 4.43 -18.41 5.95
CA GLU A 8 3.30 -18.12 6.83
C GLU A 8 3.87 -17.64 8.17
N ALA A 9 4.12 -16.34 8.28
CA ALA A 9 4.61 -15.74 9.51
C ALA A 9 3.41 -15.52 10.47
N ASP A 10 3.57 -15.90 11.73
CA ASP A 10 2.55 -15.65 12.76
C ASP A 10 2.17 -14.16 12.81
N TYR A 11 3.15 -13.28 12.62
CA TYR A 11 2.97 -11.83 12.52
C TYR A 11 3.77 -11.24 11.37
N VAL A 12 3.19 -10.27 10.67
CA VAL A 12 3.87 -9.50 9.61
C VAL A 12 3.89 -8.02 9.97
N GLY A 13 5.02 -7.36 9.73
CA GLY A 13 5.13 -5.90 9.74
C GLY A 13 5.09 -5.37 8.32
N VAL A 14 4.14 -4.48 8.02
CA VAL A 14 4.04 -3.78 6.73
C VAL A 14 4.38 -2.31 6.95
N VAL A 15 5.38 -1.84 6.21
CA VAL A 15 5.64 -0.40 6.08
C VAL A 15 4.79 0.11 4.92
N TRP A 16 3.80 0.93 5.26
CA TRP A 16 2.95 1.65 4.33
C TRP A 16 3.65 2.94 3.92
N GLY A 17 4.23 2.89 2.72
CA GLY A 17 5.07 3.95 2.18
C GLY A 17 4.27 5.18 1.75
N ARG A 18 5.02 6.21 1.35
CA ARG A 18 4.46 7.46 0.78
C ARG A 18 4.01 7.34 -0.68
N ASP A 19 3.88 6.14 -1.23
CA ASP A 19 3.45 5.89 -2.61
C ASP A 19 1.92 5.84 -2.74
N LEU A 20 1.23 5.15 -1.84
CA LEU A 20 -0.22 5.09 -1.76
C LEU A 20 -0.71 5.87 -0.53
N ILE A 21 -1.43 6.95 -0.76
CA ILE A 21 -1.75 7.93 0.27
C ILE A 21 -3.26 8.08 0.39
N LEU A 22 -3.78 8.18 1.62
CA LEU A 22 -5.18 8.48 1.87
C LEU A 22 -5.36 9.96 2.22
N ARG A 23 -6.26 10.62 1.51
CA ARG A 23 -6.73 11.98 1.77
C ARG A 23 -8.24 11.97 1.94
N GLU A 24 -8.83 13.15 2.17
CA GLU A 24 -10.28 13.30 2.32
C GLU A 24 -11.05 12.80 1.09
N GLU A 25 -10.55 13.12 -0.11
CA GLU A 25 -11.14 12.70 -1.39
C GLU A 25 -10.95 11.20 -1.70
N GLY A 26 -10.08 10.51 -0.96
CA GLY A 26 -9.83 9.08 -1.11
C GLY A 26 -8.37 8.73 -1.35
N TRP A 27 -8.16 7.55 -1.94
CA TRP A 27 -6.83 7.02 -2.22
C TRP A 27 -6.19 7.73 -3.41
N THR A 28 -4.99 8.25 -3.23
CA THR A 28 -4.17 8.89 -4.26
C THR A 28 -2.79 8.27 -4.30
N VAL A 29 -2.08 8.45 -5.41
CA VAL A 29 -0.73 7.96 -5.63
C VAL A 29 0.26 9.12 -5.67
N ASN A 30 1.43 8.95 -5.08
CA ASN A 30 2.57 9.86 -5.25
C ASN A 30 3.65 9.17 -6.09
N PRO A 31 3.75 9.50 -7.40
CA PRO A 31 4.71 8.86 -8.30
C PRO A 31 6.17 9.07 -7.91
N GLU A 32 6.50 10.14 -7.17
CA GLU A 32 7.88 10.44 -6.79
C GLU A 32 8.37 9.59 -5.61
N ALA A 33 7.47 9.06 -4.80
CA ALA A 33 7.81 8.08 -3.77
C ALA A 33 8.01 6.66 -4.32
N ILE A 34 7.59 6.40 -5.57
CA ILE A 34 7.74 5.08 -6.20
C ILE A 34 9.17 4.92 -6.71
N THR A 35 9.93 4.04 -6.07
CA THR A 35 11.30 3.67 -6.48
C THR A 35 11.33 2.50 -7.46
N ASP A 36 10.20 1.85 -7.67
CA ASP A 36 10.05 0.72 -8.59
C ASP A 36 10.05 1.21 -10.05
N THR A 37 11.24 1.16 -10.65
CA THR A 37 11.46 1.43 -12.08
C THR A 37 11.53 0.14 -12.92
N VAL A 38 11.22 -1.02 -12.32
CA VAL A 38 11.30 -2.31 -13.02
C VAL A 38 10.22 -2.34 -14.11
N GLY A 39 10.60 -2.71 -15.34
CA GLY A 39 9.69 -2.73 -16.50
C GLY A 39 9.67 -1.45 -17.35
N GLY A 40 10.52 -0.46 -17.06
CA GLY A 40 10.74 0.70 -17.93
C GLY A 40 9.45 1.51 -18.20
N LYS A 41 8.94 1.49 -19.45
CA LYS A 41 7.68 2.16 -19.82
C LYS A 41 6.45 1.57 -19.12
N HIS A 42 6.53 0.32 -18.66
CA HIS A 42 5.47 -0.35 -17.91
C HIS A 42 5.75 -0.38 -16.40
N SER A 43 6.78 0.35 -15.93
CA SER A 43 7.04 0.45 -14.50
C SER A 43 5.90 1.15 -13.78
N LEU A 44 5.73 0.82 -12.50
CA LEU A 44 4.70 1.43 -11.69
C LEU A 44 4.88 2.95 -11.59
N LYS A 45 6.13 3.45 -11.60
CA LYS A 45 6.41 4.88 -11.65
C LYS A 45 5.87 5.54 -12.92
N THR A 46 6.10 4.93 -14.09
CA THR A 46 5.59 5.46 -15.36
C THR A 46 4.06 5.40 -15.41
N ILE A 47 3.47 4.29 -14.97
CA ILE A 47 2.02 4.13 -14.90
C ILE A 47 1.41 5.18 -13.96
N ALA A 48 1.99 5.41 -12.77
CA ALA A 48 1.50 6.42 -11.84
C ALA A 48 1.54 7.85 -12.38
N LYS A 49 2.46 8.15 -13.29
CA LYS A 49 2.53 9.46 -13.98
C LYS A 49 1.51 9.60 -15.12
N GLN A 50 1.09 8.48 -15.73
CA GLN A 50 0.18 8.48 -16.88
C GLN A 50 -1.28 8.25 -16.49
N ASP A 51 -1.49 7.37 -15.52
CA ASP A 51 -2.79 6.89 -15.07
C ASP A 51 -2.73 6.62 -13.55
N ALA A 52 -3.07 7.67 -12.79
CA ALA A 52 -3.06 7.63 -11.34
C ALA A 52 -4.06 6.61 -10.77
N GLN A 53 -5.22 6.43 -11.41
CA GLN A 53 -6.26 5.51 -10.94
C GLN A 53 -5.77 4.06 -11.04
N LYS A 54 -5.21 3.69 -12.20
CA LYS A 54 -4.61 2.37 -12.39
C LYS A 54 -3.46 2.10 -11.44
N ALA A 55 -2.62 3.11 -11.18
CA ALA A 55 -1.54 2.97 -10.19
C ALA A 55 -2.07 2.76 -8.77
N VAL A 56 -3.15 3.43 -8.39
CA VAL A 56 -3.83 3.20 -7.10
C VAL A 56 -4.33 1.75 -7.00
N GLU A 57 -4.94 1.19 -8.06
CA GLU A 57 -5.39 -0.21 -8.07
C GLU A 57 -4.22 -1.19 -7.90
N LEU A 58 -3.13 -0.99 -8.65
CA LEU A 58 -1.92 -1.82 -8.55
C LEU A 58 -1.29 -1.75 -7.15
N LEU A 59 -1.21 -0.56 -6.57
CA LEU A 59 -0.69 -0.35 -5.21
C LEU A 59 -1.61 -0.99 -4.17
N LYS A 60 -2.93 -0.86 -4.29
CA LYS A 60 -3.88 -1.54 -3.39
C LYS A 60 -3.67 -3.04 -3.41
N ASN A 61 -3.52 -3.64 -4.59
CA ASN A 61 -3.26 -5.08 -4.71
C ASN A 61 -1.92 -5.47 -4.06
N ARG A 62 -0.88 -4.67 -4.26
CA ARG A 62 0.44 -4.87 -3.60
C ARG A 62 0.30 -4.86 -2.09
N TYR A 63 -0.33 -3.84 -1.51
CA TYR A 63 -0.54 -3.74 -0.06
C TYR A 63 -1.47 -4.84 0.45
N TYR A 64 -2.53 -5.21 -0.27
CA TYR A 64 -3.41 -6.31 0.09
C TYR A 64 -2.64 -7.63 0.24
N VAL A 65 -1.80 -7.97 -0.74
CA VAL A 65 -0.96 -9.17 -0.70
C VAL A 65 0.02 -9.15 0.48
N MET A 66 0.53 -7.97 0.88
CA MET A 66 1.40 -7.86 2.06
C MET A 66 0.61 -8.02 3.36
N LEU A 67 -0.57 -7.40 3.44
CA LEU A 67 -1.44 -7.43 4.61
C LEU A 67 -2.00 -8.83 4.89
N SER A 68 -2.27 -9.61 3.85
CA SER A 68 -2.86 -10.95 3.95
C SER A 68 -1.87 -12.06 4.29
N ARG A 69 -0.58 -11.75 4.50
CA ARG A 69 0.47 -12.74 4.80
C ARG A 69 0.64 -13.04 6.28
N GLY A 70 0.05 -12.24 7.18
CA GLY A 70 0.09 -12.49 8.62
C GLY A 70 -1.04 -13.41 9.06
N ILE A 71 -0.71 -14.53 9.70
CA ILE A 71 -1.73 -15.50 10.15
C ILE A 71 -2.44 -15.02 11.41
N ARG A 72 -1.70 -14.58 12.42
CA ARG A 72 -2.27 -14.14 13.71
C ARG A 72 -2.50 -12.63 13.75
N GLY A 73 -1.78 -11.87 12.94
CA GLY A 73 -2.01 -10.44 12.79
C GLY A 73 -0.96 -9.74 11.94
N THR A 74 -1.29 -8.52 11.52
CA THR A 74 -0.40 -7.67 10.74
C THR A 74 -0.31 -6.31 11.41
N TYR A 75 0.92 -5.85 11.67
CA TYR A 75 1.20 -4.50 12.13
C TYR A 75 1.51 -3.61 10.93
N VAL A 76 0.89 -2.44 10.88
CA VAL A 76 1.08 -1.48 9.78
C VAL A 76 1.65 -0.19 10.33
N PHE A 77 2.83 0.19 9.83
CA PHE A 77 3.42 1.50 10.08
C PHE A 77 3.19 2.39 8.86
N PHE A 78 2.66 3.59 9.05
CA PHE A 78 2.40 4.53 7.96
C PHE A 78 3.44 5.65 7.97
N GLU A 79 4.15 5.83 6.86
CA GLU A 79 5.10 6.93 6.70
C GLU A 79 4.40 8.29 6.55
N ASP A 80 3.19 8.31 6.00
CA ASP A 80 2.38 9.51 5.83
C ASP A 80 1.43 9.70 7.04
N PRO A 81 1.60 10.76 7.86
CA PRO A 81 0.82 10.95 9.09
C PRO A 81 -0.68 11.15 8.84
N GLU A 82 -1.03 11.80 7.73
CA GLU A 82 -2.42 12.05 7.36
C GLU A 82 -3.14 10.74 6.98
N THR A 83 -2.46 9.84 6.28
CA THR A 83 -2.98 8.49 5.98
C THR A 83 -3.27 7.74 7.27
N LEU A 84 -2.35 7.77 8.25
CA LEU A 84 -2.57 7.19 9.57
C LEU A 84 -3.79 7.81 10.27
N HIS A 85 -3.90 9.14 10.24
CA HIS A 85 -5.01 9.86 10.85
C HIS A 85 -6.36 9.43 10.25
N GLN A 86 -6.47 9.41 8.93
CA GLN A 86 -7.68 9.01 8.21
C GLN A 86 -8.05 7.54 8.48
N ILE A 87 -7.07 6.64 8.50
CA ILE A 87 -7.30 5.21 8.81
C ILE A 87 -7.79 5.04 10.25
N ARG A 88 -7.15 5.70 11.22
CA ARG A 88 -7.60 5.66 12.62
C ARG A 88 -9.01 6.24 12.78
N ARG A 89 -9.30 7.37 12.13
CA ARG A 89 -10.63 7.98 12.12
C ARG A 89 -11.70 7.01 11.62
N ARG A 90 -11.39 6.24 10.57
CA ARG A 90 -12.30 5.23 10.00
C ARG A 90 -12.44 3.97 10.87
N GLN A 91 -11.37 3.55 11.57
CA GLN A 91 -11.43 2.40 12.48
C GLN A 91 -12.25 2.69 13.75
N LEU A 92 -12.29 3.94 14.19
CA LEU A 92 -13.06 4.38 15.36
C LEU A 92 -14.54 4.63 15.07
N GLN A 93 -14.94 4.65 13.79
CA GLN A 93 -16.35 4.72 13.41
C GLN A 93 -16.90 3.29 13.32
N PRO A 94 -17.84 2.89 14.19
CA PRO A 94 -18.50 1.60 14.04
C PRO A 94 -19.21 1.58 12.68
N LYS A 95 -19.02 0.49 11.93
CA LYS A 95 -19.87 0.20 10.76
C LYS A 95 -21.34 0.19 11.24
N PRO A 96 -22.26 0.86 10.53
CA PRO A 96 -23.69 0.72 10.82
C PRO A 96 -24.18 -0.72 10.60
#